data_AF-A0A2T4DAU7-F1
#
_entry.id   AF-A0A2T4DAU7-F1
#
_cell.length_a   1.000
_cell.length_b   1.000
_cell.length_c   1.000
_cell.angle_alpha   90.00
_cell.angle_beta   90.00
_cell.angle_gamma   90.00
#
_symmetry.space_group_name_H-M   'P 1'
#
loop_
_entity.id
_entity.type
_entity.pdbx_description
1 polymer ?
#
loop_
_entity_poly.entity_id
_entity_poly.type
_entity_poly.pdbx_seq_one_letter_code
_entity_poly.pdbx_strand_id
1 'polypeptide(L)'
;CAASRASAVDNIQVKHGGTVRLHNMKSIEKADGTLVVISRSSALAIADDQGREREWYKLPYGAVLSVKHGDAVEAGVVVAKWDPHTHPIIAEAGGTAKFVNMDQGITVRTQTDELTGLSTMEVIDSKERPAAGKDIRPAIQLIDEKGEEVQLPGGGTAIFFLPANALVTMANGARIELGDVVARIPQESSKTRDITGGLPRVADLFEARRPKESSILAEISGMVSFGKETKGKKRLVITPKDGDAYEV
;
A
#
# COMPACT_ATOMS: atom_id res chain seq x y z
N CYS A 1 -36.26 -5.34 -0.44
CA CYS A 1 -35.37 -6.53 -0.50
C CYS A 1 -34.02 -6.15 0.08
N ALA A 2 -33.58 -6.86 1.12
CA ALA A 2 -32.34 -6.59 1.83
C ALA A 2 -31.14 -6.74 0.88
N ALA A 3 -30.30 -5.71 0.79
CA ALA A 3 -29.03 -5.79 0.11
C ALA A 3 -28.10 -6.69 0.95
N SER A 4 -27.94 -7.94 0.53
CA SER A 4 -26.90 -8.80 1.11
C SER A 4 -25.55 -8.19 0.77
N ARG A 5 -24.82 -7.78 1.81
CA ARG A 5 -23.41 -7.44 1.71
C ARG A 5 -22.72 -8.71 1.19
N ALA A 6 -22.20 -8.69 -0.05
CA ALA A 6 -21.29 -9.75 -0.46
C ALA A 6 -20.13 -9.72 0.54
N SER A 7 -20.02 -10.76 1.37
CA SER A 7 -18.95 -10.86 2.35
C SER A 7 -17.63 -10.74 1.61
N ALA A 8 -16.86 -9.72 1.96
CA ALA A 8 -15.55 -9.55 1.36
C ALA A 8 -14.69 -10.74 1.78
N VAL A 9 -14.09 -11.43 0.80
CA VAL A 9 -13.25 -12.60 1.07
C VAL A 9 -12.05 -12.14 1.88
N ASP A 10 -11.95 -12.63 3.11
CA ASP A 10 -10.91 -12.30 4.10
C ASP A 10 -9.91 -13.46 4.30
N ASN A 11 -10.17 -14.61 3.69
CA ASN A 11 -9.33 -15.80 3.83
C ASN A 11 -9.38 -16.71 2.61
N ILE A 12 -8.38 -17.58 2.49
CA ILE A 12 -8.35 -18.69 1.54
C ILE A 12 -8.42 -19.99 2.34
N GLN A 13 -9.47 -20.76 2.06
CA GLN A 13 -9.65 -22.12 2.54
C GLN A 13 -9.43 -23.10 1.39
N VAL A 14 -8.54 -24.06 1.59
CA VAL A 14 -8.21 -25.07 0.59
C VAL A 14 -9.40 -26.02 0.44
N LYS A 15 -9.81 -26.34 -0.79
CA LYS A 15 -10.94 -27.26 -1.01
C LYS A 15 -10.47 -28.71 -1.10
N HIS A 16 -9.27 -28.94 -1.60
CA HIS A 16 -8.69 -30.26 -1.82
C HIS A 16 -7.31 -30.33 -1.20
N GLY A 17 -7.06 -31.37 -0.40
CA GLY A 17 -5.74 -31.57 0.19
C GLY A 17 -4.67 -31.75 -0.88
N GLY A 18 -3.46 -31.29 -0.58
CA GLY A 18 -2.33 -31.31 -1.49
C GLY A 18 -1.10 -30.61 -0.92
N THR A 19 -0.11 -30.37 -1.76
CA THR A 19 1.14 -29.68 -1.39
C THR A 19 1.08 -28.22 -1.80
N VAL A 20 1.44 -27.32 -0.89
CA VAL A 20 1.46 -25.86 -1.12
C VAL A 20 2.63 -25.48 -2.02
N ARG A 21 2.34 -24.74 -3.10
CA ARG A 21 3.32 -24.06 -3.95
C ARG A 21 3.10 -22.56 -3.89
N LEU A 22 4.18 -21.82 -3.76
CA LEU A 22 4.18 -20.37 -3.63
C LEU A 22 4.89 -19.80 -4.86
N HIS A 23 4.22 -18.90 -5.57
CA HIS A 23 4.69 -18.33 -6.83
C HIS A 23 4.90 -16.83 -6.70
N ASN A 24 6.07 -16.35 -7.15
CA ASN A 24 6.44 -14.93 -7.13
C ASN A 24 6.18 -14.26 -5.78
N MET A 25 6.54 -14.96 -4.70
CA MET A 25 6.29 -14.52 -3.35
C MET A 25 7.57 -14.06 -2.67
N LYS A 26 7.54 -12.83 -2.16
CA LYS A 26 8.43 -12.36 -1.11
C LYS A 26 7.62 -12.34 0.18
N SER A 27 8.12 -12.99 1.20
CA SER A 27 7.47 -13.06 2.51
C SER A 27 8.46 -12.74 3.62
N ILE A 28 7.92 -12.26 4.73
CA ILE A 28 8.62 -12.08 5.99
C ILE A 28 8.09 -13.11 6.97
N GLU A 29 8.98 -13.79 7.68
CA GLU A 29 8.62 -14.68 8.78
C GLU A 29 8.59 -13.91 10.10
N LYS A 30 7.44 -13.95 10.79
CA LYS A 30 7.27 -13.38 12.12
C LYS A 30 7.83 -14.30 13.19
N ALA A 31 8.05 -13.76 14.40
CA ALA A 31 8.46 -14.54 15.57
C ALA A 31 7.50 -15.71 15.89
N ASP A 32 6.20 -15.55 15.59
CA ASP A 32 5.18 -16.58 15.78
C ASP A 32 5.20 -17.69 14.71
N GLY A 33 6.13 -17.66 13.75
CA GLY A 33 6.24 -18.62 12.65
C GLY A 33 5.25 -18.40 11.50
N THR A 34 4.42 -17.36 11.56
CA THR A 34 3.53 -16.95 10.47
C THR A 34 4.28 -16.20 9.38
N LEU A 35 3.89 -16.40 8.12
CA LEU A 35 4.49 -15.72 6.98
C LEU A 35 3.61 -14.55 6.54
N VAL A 36 4.17 -13.36 6.38
CA VAL A 36 3.46 -12.19 5.86
C VAL A 36 3.94 -11.85 4.47
N VAL A 37 3.01 -11.73 3.52
CA VAL A 37 3.33 -11.43 2.11
C VAL A 37 3.67 -9.95 1.94
N ILE A 38 4.84 -9.66 1.38
CA ILE A 38 5.29 -8.29 1.07
C ILE A 38 5.35 -7.99 -0.43
N SER A 39 4.85 -8.89 -1.27
CA SER A 39 4.79 -8.74 -2.74
C SER A 39 3.36 -8.58 -3.24
N ARG A 40 3.17 -7.73 -4.26
CA ARG A 40 1.84 -7.43 -4.84
C ARG A 40 1.36 -8.45 -5.90
N SER A 41 2.26 -9.31 -6.37
CA SER A 41 2.03 -10.24 -7.48
C SER A 41 2.21 -11.70 -7.05
N SER A 42 1.83 -12.03 -5.83
CA SER A 42 2.01 -13.38 -5.28
C SER A 42 0.79 -14.25 -5.52
N ALA A 43 1.06 -15.54 -5.68
CA ALA A 43 0.01 -16.54 -5.77
C ALA A 43 0.40 -17.79 -4.97
N LEU A 44 -0.63 -18.46 -4.47
CA LEU A 44 -0.56 -19.74 -3.79
C LEU A 44 -1.31 -20.76 -4.64
N ALA A 45 -0.63 -21.84 -4.98
CA ALA A 45 -1.20 -22.97 -5.68
C ALA A 45 -1.19 -24.21 -4.79
N ILE A 46 -2.18 -25.08 -4.96
CA ILE A 46 -2.19 -26.39 -4.31
C ILE A 46 -1.95 -27.44 -5.37
N ALA A 47 -0.86 -28.21 -5.24
CA ALA A 47 -0.48 -29.28 -6.13
C ALA A 47 -0.94 -30.64 -5.59
N ASP A 48 -1.33 -31.55 -6.48
CA ASP A 48 -1.59 -32.96 -6.11
C ASP A 48 -0.31 -33.79 -6.02
N ASP A 49 -0.44 -35.06 -5.62
CA ASP A 49 0.69 -36.00 -5.51
C ASP A 49 1.42 -36.24 -6.84
N GLN A 50 0.79 -35.92 -7.97
CA GLN A 50 1.38 -35.98 -9.30
C GLN A 50 2.03 -34.65 -9.73
N GLY A 51 2.04 -33.64 -8.85
CA GLY A 51 2.64 -32.34 -9.07
C GLY A 51 1.81 -31.40 -9.94
N ARG A 52 0.55 -31.71 -10.24
CA ARG A 52 -0.35 -30.81 -11.01
C ARG A 52 -1.03 -29.84 -10.07
N GLU A 53 -1.05 -28.56 -10.45
CA GLU A 53 -1.74 -27.52 -9.69
C GLU A 53 -3.26 -27.62 -9.89
N ARG A 54 -3.97 -27.94 -8.81
CA ARG A 54 -5.44 -28.08 -8.80
C ARG A 54 -6.15 -26.78 -8.45
N GLU A 55 -5.54 -26.00 -7.56
CA GLU A 55 -6.09 -24.73 -7.08
C GLU A 55 -5.04 -23.64 -7.26
N TRP A 56 -5.50 -22.44 -7.62
CA TRP A 56 -4.66 -21.26 -7.77
C TRP A 56 -5.36 -20.06 -7.15
N TYR A 57 -4.70 -19.43 -6.18
CA TYR A 57 -5.20 -18.29 -5.43
C TYR A 57 -4.23 -17.12 -5.52
N LYS A 58 -4.76 -15.94 -5.81
CA LYS A 58 -3.98 -14.71 -5.76
C LYS A 58 -3.91 -14.23 -4.32
N LEU A 59 -2.70 -13.90 -3.85
CA LEU A 59 -2.47 -13.38 -2.50
C LEU A 59 -2.32 -11.85 -2.54
N PRO A 60 -3.09 -11.11 -1.74
CA PRO A 60 -2.89 -9.67 -1.59
C PRO A 60 -1.64 -9.36 -0.74
N TYR A 61 -1.15 -8.13 -0.85
CA TYR A 61 -0.09 -7.62 0.02
C TYR A 61 -0.59 -7.60 1.47
N GLY A 62 0.23 -8.12 2.39
CA GLY A 62 -0.06 -8.24 3.80
C GLY A 62 -1.00 -9.36 4.18
N ALA A 63 -1.26 -10.31 3.27
CA ALA A 63 -1.83 -11.59 3.66
C ALA A 63 -0.89 -12.32 4.64
N VAL A 64 -1.48 -12.88 5.69
CA VAL A 64 -0.80 -13.72 6.67
C VAL A 64 -1.07 -15.18 6.32
N LEU A 65 -0.02 -15.93 6.03
CA LEU A 65 -0.05 -17.35 5.74
C LEU A 65 0.33 -18.16 6.97
N SER A 66 -0.40 -19.24 7.18
CA SER A 66 -0.14 -20.27 8.18
C SER A 66 0.69 -21.43 7.65
N VAL A 67 1.03 -21.41 6.35
CA VAL A 67 1.68 -22.53 5.63
C VAL A 67 2.91 -22.04 4.86
N LYS A 68 3.89 -22.93 4.71
CA LYS A 68 5.14 -22.71 3.99
C LYS A 68 5.13 -23.42 2.64
N HIS A 69 6.11 -23.07 1.81
CA HIS A 69 6.31 -23.75 0.52
C HIS A 69 6.66 -25.22 0.74
N GLY A 70 5.93 -26.13 0.10
CA GLY A 70 6.12 -27.57 0.24
C GLY A 70 5.34 -28.22 1.38
N ASP A 71 4.61 -27.45 2.19
CA ASP A 71 3.79 -28.02 3.26
C ASP A 71 2.60 -28.79 2.68
N ALA A 72 2.29 -29.91 3.32
CA ALA A 72 1.07 -30.67 3.04
C ALA A 72 -0.11 -30.04 3.79
N VAL A 73 -1.21 -29.80 3.08
CA VAL A 73 -2.44 -29.24 3.64
C VAL A 73 -3.61 -30.16 3.37
N GLU A 74 -4.53 -30.23 4.33
CA GLU A 74 -5.78 -30.98 4.19
C GLU A 74 -6.89 -30.09 3.61
N ALA A 75 -7.92 -30.73 3.05
CA ALA A 75 -9.11 -30.04 2.62
C ALA A 75 -9.81 -29.37 3.82
N GLY A 76 -10.18 -28.10 3.66
CA GLY A 76 -10.86 -27.31 4.69
C GLY A 76 -9.92 -26.47 5.57
N VAL A 77 -8.60 -26.56 5.41
CA VAL A 77 -7.66 -25.74 6.17
C VAL A 77 -7.60 -24.32 5.60
N VAL A 78 -7.60 -23.32 6.49
CA VAL A 78 -7.34 -21.92 6.12
C VAL A 78 -5.84 -21.70 6.01
N VAL A 79 -5.38 -21.39 4.80
CA VAL A 79 -3.96 -21.25 4.47
C VAL A 79 -3.48 -19.81 4.45
N ALA A 80 -4.40 -18.86 4.24
CA ALA A 80 -4.09 -17.44 4.22
C ALA A 80 -5.26 -16.62 4.75
N LYS A 81 -4.95 -15.52 5.45
CA LYS A 81 -5.94 -14.57 5.99
C LYS A 81 -5.46 -13.13 5.81
N TRP A 82 -6.38 -12.21 5.56
CA TRP A 82 -6.11 -10.78 5.47
C TRP A 82 -7.34 -9.97 5.92
N ASP A 83 -7.17 -8.66 6.09
CA ASP A 83 -8.29 -7.75 6.29
C ASP A 83 -8.78 -7.25 4.92
N PRO A 84 -10.03 -7.50 4.52
CA PRO A 84 -10.54 -7.07 3.22
C PRO A 84 -10.91 -5.58 3.17
N HIS A 85 -10.94 -4.90 4.32
CA HIS A 85 -11.31 -3.49 4.44
C HIS A 85 -10.10 -2.59 4.63
N THR A 86 -8.92 -3.15 4.86
CA THR A 86 -7.71 -2.36 5.04
C THR A 86 -6.53 -2.94 4.28
N HIS A 87 -5.72 -2.06 3.70
CA HIS A 87 -4.39 -2.43 3.25
C HIS A 87 -3.38 -2.13 4.35
N PRO A 88 -2.72 -3.14 4.93
CA PRO A 88 -1.68 -2.90 5.90
C PRO A 88 -0.41 -2.36 5.21
N ILE A 89 0.33 -1.51 5.92
CA ILE A 89 1.72 -1.16 5.64
C ILE A 89 2.57 -1.96 6.61
N ILE A 90 3.49 -2.78 6.11
CA ILE A 90 4.25 -3.74 6.93
C ILE A 90 5.70 -3.29 7.07
N ALA A 91 6.25 -3.47 8.26
CA ALA A 91 7.63 -3.20 8.56
C ALA A 91 8.55 -4.29 7.99
N GLU A 92 9.48 -3.91 7.11
CA GLU A 92 10.49 -4.80 6.53
C GLU A 92 11.82 -4.82 7.34
N ALA A 93 11.86 -4.11 8.48
CA ALA A 93 12.95 -4.14 9.43
C ALA A 93 12.41 -3.92 10.86
N GLY A 94 13.15 -4.38 11.86
CA GLY A 94 12.86 -4.07 13.27
C GLY A 94 13.54 -2.76 13.69
N GLY A 95 12.94 -2.06 14.67
CA GLY A 95 13.49 -0.82 15.21
C GLY A 95 12.49 -0.06 16.07
N THR A 96 12.82 1.17 16.38
CA THR A 96 11.93 2.10 17.08
C THR A 96 11.23 3.02 16.08
N ALA A 97 9.92 3.16 16.17
CA ALA A 97 9.13 4.05 15.32
C ALA A 97 9.43 5.51 15.66
N LYS A 98 9.82 6.30 14.67
CA LYS A 98 9.96 7.76 14.76
C LYS A 98 9.03 8.42 13.77
N PHE A 99 8.15 9.28 14.27
CA PHE A 99 7.24 10.04 13.43
C PHE A 99 7.98 11.20 12.77
N VAL A 100 7.84 11.32 11.46
CA VAL A 100 8.47 12.36 10.64
C VAL A 100 7.38 13.10 9.89
N ASN A 101 7.38 14.44 9.97
CA ASN A 101 6.40 15.29 9.28
C ASN A 101 4.93 15.00 9.68
N MET A 102 4.71 14.58 10.93
CA MET A 102 3.41 14.25 11.50
C MET A 102 3.05 15.30 12.55
N ASP A 103 2.42 16.39 12.10
CA ASP A 103 2.03 17.52 12.92
C ASP A 103 0.50 17.50 13.13
N GLN A 104 0.09 17.55 14.39
CA GLN A 104 -1.32 17.49 14.78
C GLN A 104 -2.09 18.67 14.20
N GLY A 105 -3.19 18.38 13.51
CA GLY A 105 -4.05 19.37 12.85
C GLY A 105 -3.49 19.91 11.53
N ILE A 106 -2.26 19.56 11.15
CA ILE A 106 -1.66 19.95 9.86
C ILE A 106 -1.58 18.75 8.92
N THR A 107 -0.94 17.66 9.34
CA THR A 107 -0.80 16.44 8.51
C THR A 107 -1.52 15.23 9.09
N VAL A 108 -1.74 15.21 10.40
CA VAL A 108 -2.43 14.12 11.11
C VAL A 108 -3.49 14.66 12.05
N ARG A 109 -4.52 13.85 12.31
CA ARG A 109 -5.51 14.09 13.36
C ARG A 109 -5.61 12.87 14.25
N THR A 110 -5.74 13.05 15.55
CA THR A 110 -5.98 11.95 16.49
C THR A 110 -7.47 11.88 16.77
N GLN A 111 -8.06 10.73 16.50
CA GLN A 111 -9.40 10.38 16.92
C GLN A 111 -9.29 9.40 18.09
N THR A 112 -9.87 9.76 19.22
CA THR A 112 -10.00 8.83 20.35
C THR A 112 -11.39 8.24 20.30
N ASP A 113 -11.47 6.92 20.27
CA ASP A 113 -12.74 6.21 20.36
C ASP A 113 -13.23 6.28 21.82
N GLU A 114 -14.40 6.88 22.03
CA GLU A 114 -14.98 7.09 23.37
C GLU A 114 -15.38 5.77 24.06
N LEU A 115 -15.62 4.69 23.30
CA LEU A 115 -15.99 3.39 23.86
C LEU A 115 -14.78 2.60 24.32
N THR A 116 -13.69 2.63 23.56
CA THR A 116 -12.50 1.82 23.83
C THR A 116 -11.36 2.61 24.49
N GLY A 117 -11.41 3.94 24.46
CA GLY A 117 -10.34 4.83 24.90
C GLY A 117 -9.10 4.76 24.01
N LEU A 118 -9.14 4.02 22.89
CA LEU A 118 -8.01 3.86 21.99
C LEU A 118 -7.89 5.09 21.08
N SER A 119 -6.72 5.71 21.11
CA SER A 119 -6.37 6.80 20.20
C SER A 119 -5.86 6.24 18.88
N THR A 120 -6.57 6.51 17.79
CA THR A 120 -6.13 6.24 16.42
C THR A 120 -5.74 7.55 15.77
N MET A 121 -4.55 7.59 15.18
CA MET A 121 -4.09 8.73 14.41
C MET A 121 -4.38 8.50 12.93
N GLU A 122 -5.04 9.47 12.30
CA GLU A 122 -5.39 9.43 10.88
C GLU A 122 -4.60 10.49 10.12
N VAL A 123 -4.04 10.11 8.98
CA VAL A 123 -3.38 11.05 8.06
C VAL A 123 -4.42 11.84 7.28
N ILE A 124 -4.39 13.17 7.41
CA ILE A 124 -5.29 14.09 6.72
C ILE A 124 -4.98 14.08 5.22
N ASP A 125 -5.99 14.08 4.34
CA ASP A 125 -5.78 14.24 2.89
C ASP A 125 -5.17 15.61 2.60
N SER A 126 -4.14 15.64 1.74
CA SER A 126 -3.53 16.84 1.17
C SER A 126 -4.51 17.97 0.78
N LYS A 127 -5.73 17.63 0.33
CA LYS A 127 -6.78 18.59 -0.06
C LYS A 127 -7.42 19.29 1.14
N GLU A 128 -7.51 18.61 2.27
CA GLU A 128 -8.10 19.11 3.51
C GLU A 128 -7.06 19.81 4.41
N ARG A 129 -5.77 19.66 4.10
CA ARG A 129 -4.71 20.28 4.89
C ARG A 129 -4.67 21.80 4.73
N PRO A 130 -4.31 22.54 5.81
CA PRO A 130 -3.95 23.95 5.71
C PRO A 130 -2.84 24.18 4.68
N ALA A 131 -2.71 25.42 4.18
CA ALA A 131 -1.69 25.77 3.19
C ALA A 131 -0.26 25.39 3.63
N ALA A 132 0.03 25.46 4.93
CA ALA A 132 1.31 25.07 5.52
C ALA A 132 1.63 23.56 5.42
N GLY A 133 0.63 22.69 5.21
CA GLY A 133 0.76 21.23 5.23
C GLY A 133 0.56 20.51 3.89
N LYS A 134 0.27 21.25 2.80
CA LYS A 134 -0.12 20.65 1.50
C LYS A 134 0.97 19.77 0.88
N ASP A 135 2.22 20.22 0.93
CA ASP A 135 3.36 19.51 0.34
C ASP A 135 4.10 18.61 1.34
N ILE A 136 3.69 18.62 2.62
CA ILE A 136 4.33 17.84 3.66
C ILE A 136 3.96 16.36 3.49
N ARG A 137 4.95 15.47 3.53
CA ARG A 137 4.74 14.02 3.42
C ARG A 137 4.93 13.37 4.80
N PRO A 138 3.84 13.00 5.48
CA PRO A 138 3.95 12.27 6.74
C PRO A 138 4.55 10.89 6.49
N ALA A 139 5.46 10.49 7.35
CA ALA A 139 6.12 9.21 7.27
C ALA A 139 6.47 8.68 8.66
N ILE A 140 6.57 7.36 8.76
CA ILE A 140 7.13 6.68 9.92
C ILE A 140 8.51 6.16 9.54
N GLN A 141 9.52 6.59 10.26
CA GLN A 141 10.90 6.15 10.08
C GLN A 141 11.27 5.17 11.19
N LEU A 142 12.03 4.13 10.86
CA LEU A 142 12.62 3.26 11.88
C LEU A 142 14.02 3.75 12.23
N ILE A 143 14.26 3.88 13.54
CA ILE A 143 15.57 4.17 14.11
C ILE A 143 16.09 2.97 14.91
N ASP A 144 17.40 2.81 14.95
CA ASP A 144 18.07 1.82 15.79
C ASP A 144 18.19 2.29 17.25
N GLU A 145 18.82 1.48 18.10
CA GLU A 145 19.05 1.83 19.51
C GLU A 145 19.97 3.06 19.70
N LYS A 146 20.74 3.43 18.68
CA LYS A 146 21.65 4.59 18.66
C LYS A 146 20.96 5.85 18.10
N GLY A 147 19.72 5.72 17.61
CA GLY A 147 18.97 6.80 16.99
C GLY A 147 19.32 7.03 15.52
N GLU A 148 20.09 6.13 14.90
CA GLU A 148 20.43 6.16 13.48
C GLU A 148 19.34 5.47 12.65
N GLU A 149 19.24 5.84 11.37
CA GLU A 149 18.19 5.32 10.49
C GLU A 149 18.46 3.86 10.13
N VAL A 150 17.48 2.99 10.32
CA VAL A 150 17.60 1.58 9.94
C VAL A 150 17.63 1.46 8.41
N GLN A 151 18.60 0.73 7.88
CA GLN A 151 18.65 0.41 6.46
C GLN A 151 17.84 -0.86 6.15
N LEU A 152 17.03 -0.79 5.10
CA LEU A 152 16.30 -1.93 4.57
C LEU A 152 17.25 -2.88 3.85
N PRO A 153 16.92 -4.18 3.76
CA PRO A 153 17.72 -5.18 3.02
C PRO A 153 17.98 -4.80 1.55
N GLY A 154 17.17 -3.91 0.97
CA GLY A 154 17.31 -3.41 -0.40
C GLY A 154 18.15 -2.14 -0.58
N GLY A 155 18.81 -1.65 0.49
CA GLY A 155 19.72 -0.49 0.42
C GLY A 155 19.06 0.88 0.53
N GLY A 156 17.78 0.95 0.89
CA GLY A 156 17.06 2.20 1.20
C GLY A 156 16.89 2.41 2.70
N THR A 157 16.66 3.64 3.14
CA THR A 157 16.27 3.92 4.53
C THR A 157 14.88 3.32 4.82
N ALA A 158 14.68 2.77 6.01
CA ALA A 158 13.39 2.29 6.52
C ALA A 158 12.44 3.45 6.84
N ILE A 159 11.99 4.17 5.80
CA ILE A 159 11.01 5.25 5.86
C ILE A 159 9.74 4.78 5.15
N PHE A 160 8.64 4.72 5.89
CA PHE A 160 7.32 4.35 5.42
C PHE A 160 6.46 5.60 5.23
N PHE A 161 6.29 6.03 3.99
CA PHE A 161 5.41 7.15 3.68
C PHE A 161 3.95 6.76 3.88
N LEU A 162 3.20 7.63 4.55
CA LEU A 162 1.80 7.40 4.85
C LEU A 162 0.92 8.17 3.86
N PRO A 163 0.07 7.48 3.07
CA PRO A 163 -0.89 8.16 2.20
C PRO A 163 -2.04 8.76 3.01
N ALA A 164 -2.88 9.53 2.33
CA ALA A 164 -4.13 10.05 2.91
C ALA A 164 -4.98 8.91 3.51
N ASN A 165 -5.65 9.23 4.63
CA ASN A 165 -6.54 8.34 5.37
C ASN A 165 -5.86 7.11 5.99
N ALA A 166 -4.52 7.03 5.96
CA ALA A 166 -3.81 5.99 6.67
C ALA A 166 -4.03 6.12 8.19
N LEU A 167 -4.42 5.02 8.81
CA LEU A 167 -4.67 4.89 10.24
C LEU A 167 -3.43 4.30 10.92
N VAL A 168 -2.88 5.04 11.86
CA VAL A 168 -1.74 4.67 12.70
C VAL A 168 -2.28 4.45 14.11
N THR A 169 -2.03 3.25 14.64
CA THR A 169 -2.51 2.85 15.98
C THR A 169 -1.39 2.80 17.03
N MET A 170 -0.15 3.04 16.59
CA MET A 170 1.02 3.06 17.45
C MET A 170 1.37 4.47 17.90
N ALA A 171 2.10 4.57 19.01
CA ALA A 171 2.68 5.82 19.48
C ALA A 171 4.08 6.06 18.87
N ASN A 172 4.50 7.33 18.86
CA ASN A 172 5.88 7.68 18.55
C ASN A 172 6.83 7.06 19.61
N GLY A 173 7.91 6.42 19.18
CA GLY A 173 8.82 5.67 20.04
C GLY A 173 8.41 4.23 20.30
N ALA A 174 7.33 3.73 19.68
CA ALA A 174 6.95 2.32 19.81
C ALA A 174 7.99 1.39 19.17
N ARG A 175 8.25 0.24 19.80
CA ARG A 175 9.09 -0.80 19.22
C ARG A 175 8.30 -1.55 18.14
N ILE A 176 8.91 -1.71 16.97
CA ILE A 176 8.36 -2.41 15.81
C ILE A 176 9.26 -3.60 15.51
N GLU A 177 8.65 -4.75 15.31
CA GLU A 177 9.35 -5.94 14.84
C GLU A 177 9.17 -6.14 13.34
N LEU A 178 10.03 -7.00 12.79
CA LEU A 178 9.98 -7.39 11.40
C LEU A 178 8.63 -8.08 11.10
N GLY A 179 7.87 -7.56 10.14
CA GLY A 179 6.56 -8.08 9.74
C GLY A 179 5.36 -7.42 10.45
N ASP A 180 5.59 -6.50 11.38
CA ASP A 180 4.50 -5.79 12.06
C ASP A 180 3.79 -4.77 11.17
N VAL A 181 2.53 -4.51 11.49
CA VAL A 181 1.70 -3.54 10.76
C VAL A 181 1.95 -2.15 11.33
N VAL A 182 2.56 -1.30 10.51
CA VAL A 182 2.89 0.10 10.81
C VAL A 182 1.64 0.99 10.74
N ALA A 183 0.87 0.84 9.67
CA ALA A 183 -0.35 1.60 9.44
C ALA A 183 -1.35 0.75 8.64
N ARG A 184 -2.62 1.12 8.69
CA ARG A 184 -3.68 0.50 7.91
C ARG A 184 -4.36 1.55 7.06
N ILE A 185 -4.49 1.30 5.76
CA ILE A 185 -5.16 2.21 4.84
C ILE A 185 -6.55 1.63 4.62
N PRO A 186 -7.63 2.28 5.10
CA PRO A 186 -8.98 1.87 4.79
C PRO A 186 -9.16 1.82 3.28
N GLN A 187 -9.55 0.66 2.78
CA GLN A 187 -10.15 0.59 1.46
C GLN A 187 -11.58 1.08 1.63
N GLU A 188 -11.90 2.21 1.00
CA GLU A 188 -13.28 2.41 0.62
C GLU A 188 -13.69 1.18 -0.17
N SER A 189 -14.59 0.37 0.38
CA SER A 189 -15.30 -0.60 -0.41
C SER A 189 -15.89 0.24 -1.53
N SER A 190 -15.39 0.05 -2.75
CA SER A 190 -16.06 0.54 -3.94
C SER A 190 -17.44 -0.10 -3.85
N LYS A 191 -18.39 0.58 -3.21
CA LYS A 191 -19.80 0.34 -3.44
C LYS A 191 -19.85 0.37 -4.95
N THR A 192 -20.30 -0.71 -5.57
CA THR A 192 -20.64 -0.74 -6.98
C THR A 192 -21.65 0.39 -7.17
N ARG A 193 -21.13 1.61 -7.38
CA ARG A 193 -21.93 2.76 -7.73
C ARG A 193 -22.40 2.38 -9.10
N ASP A 194 -23.69 2.10 -9.14
CA ASP A 194 -24.48 1.80 -10.31
C ASP A 194 -23.80 2.40 -11.56
N ILE A 195 -23.24 1.53 -12.40
CA ILE A 195 -22.42 1.90 -13.56
C ILE A 195 -23.27 2.68 -14.58
N THR A 196 -24.59 2.65 -14.38
CA THR A 196 -25.60 3.45 -15.07
C THR A 196 -25.47 4.97 -14.82
N GLY A 197 -24.74 5.41 -13.78
CA GLY A 197 -24.44 6.83 -13.55
C GLY A 197 -23.28 7.39 -14.41
N GLY A 198 -22.68 6.57 -15.27
CA GLY A 198 -21.44 6.85 -16.02
C GLY A 198 -21.58 7.66 -17.31
N LEU A 199 -22.74 8.25 -17.63
CA LEU A 199 -22.90 9.05 -18.84
C LEU A 199 -22.06 10.35 -18.97
N PRO A 200 -21.41 10.94 -17.94
CA PRO A 200 -20.60 12.15 -18.16
C PRO A 200 -19.29 11.87 -18.90
N ARG A 201 -18.65 10.72 -18.62
CA ARG A 201 -17.30 10.42 -19.12
C ARG A 201 -17.30 9.97 -20.58
N VAL A 202 -18.40 9.33 -21.00
CA VAL A 202 -18.62 8.93 -22.40
C VAL A 202 -18.90 10.16 -23.27
N ALA A 203 -19.65 11.15 -22.76
CA ALA A 203 -19.88 12.41 -23.49
C ALA A 203 -18.56 13.15 -23.79
N ASP A 204 -17.64 13.29 -22.83
CA ASP A 204 -16.34 13.93 -23.07
C ASP A 204 -15.46 13.16 -24.08
N LEU A 205 -15.55 11.82 -24.09
CA LEU A 205 -14.85 10.97 -25.07
C LEU A 205 -15.39 11.13 -26.50
N PHE A 206 -16.70 11.41 -26.64
CA PHE A 206 -17.34 11.66 -27.95
C PHE A 206 -17.29 13.12 -28.39
N GLU A 207 -17.23 14.08 -27.46
CA GLU A 207 -17.15 15.52 -27.75
C GLU A 207 -15.73 16.01 -28.05
N ALA A 208 -14.71 15.15 -27.92
CA ALA A 208 -13.29 15.45 -28.21
C ALA A 208 -12.79 16.77 -27.60
N ARG A 209 -13.35 17.16 -26.44
CA ARG A 209 -13.00 18.41 -25.76
C ARG A 209 -11.63 18.27 -25.10
N ARG A 210 -10.77 19.27 -25.30
CA ARG A 210 -9.50 19.35 -24.58
C ARG A 210 -9.77 19.54 -23.08
N PRO A 211 -9.20 18.71 -22.19
CA PRO A 211 -9.36 18.87 -20.75
C PRO A 211 -8.94 20.27 -20.29
N LYS A 212 -9.69 20.88 -19.37
CA LYS A 212 -9.35 22.20 -18.80
C LYS A 212 -8.02 22.18 -18.02
N GLU A 213 -7.67 21.04 -17.45
CA GLU A 213 -6.36 20.77 -16.83
C GLU A 213 -5.61 19.72 -17.67
N SER A 214 -4.96 20.14 -18.75
CA SER A 214 -4.14 19.25 -19.57
C SER A 214 -2.85 18.88 -18.83
N SER A 215 -2.62 17.59 -18.61
CA SER A 215 -1.31 17.09 -18.21
C SER A 215 -0.36 17.18 -19.40
N ILE A 216 0.86 17.64 -19.14
CA ILE A 216 1.91 17.73 -20.17
C ILE A 216 2.53 16.34 -20.33
N LEU A 217 2.46 15.80 -21.54
CA LEU A 217 3.18 14.59 -21.91
C LEU A 217 4.56 14.98 -22.45
N ALA A 218 5.58 14.21 -22.08
CA ALA A 218 6.92 14.40 -22.62
C ALA A 218 6.94 14.07 -24.12
N GLU A 219 7.29 15.05 -24.96
CA GLU A 219 7.37 14.87 -26.42
C GLU A 219 8.60 14.07 -26.86
N ILE A 220 9.65 14.08 -26.03
CA ILE A 220 10.92 13.39 -26.29
C ILE A 220 11.30 12.45 -25.15
N SER A 221 11.98 11.36 -25.50
CA SER A 221 12.59 10.45 -24.52
C SER A 221 13.97 10.97 -24.13
N GLY A 222 14.21 11.10 -22.83
CA GLY A 222 15.47 11.62 -22.33
C GLY A 222 15.55 11.62 -20.81
N MET A 223 16.66 12.11 -20.29
CA MET A 223 16.82 12.34 -18.85
C MET A 223 16.02 13.58 -18.45
N VAL A 224 15.18 13.44 -17.43
CA VAL A 224 14.33 14.54 -16.94
C VAL A 224 15.05 15.27 -15.81
N SER A 225 15.13 16.59 -15.92
CA SER A 225 15.66 17.48 -14.89
C SER A 225 14.71 18.66 -14.67
N PHE A 226 14.82 19.32 -13.52
CA PHE A 226 14.01 20.48 -13.20
C PHE A 226 14.80 21.76 -13.51
N GLY A 227 14.22 22.63 -14.35
CA GLY A 227 14.80 23.93 -14.66
C GLY A 227 14.53 24.97 -13.58
N LYS A 228 15.05 26.19 -13.76
CA LYS A 228 14.81 27.31 -12.85
C LYS A 228 13.33 27.70 -12.82
N GLU A 229 12.68 27.52 -11.67
CA GLU A 229 11.26 27.86 -11.49
C GLU A 229 11.00 29.35 -11.75
N THR A 230 9.88 29.64 -12.43
CA THR A 230 9.42 31.02 -12.67
C THR A 230 7.95 31.13 -12.25
N LYS A 231 7.61 32.22 -11.53
CA LYS A 231 6.26 32.63 -11.07
C LYS A 231 5.15 31.55 -11.20
N GLY A 232 5.26 30.50 -10.38
CA GLY A 232 4.19 29.51 -10.15
C GLY A 232 4.06 28.36 -11.15
N LYS A 233 4.97 28.22 -12.12
CA LYS A 233 5.00 27.07 -13.03
C LYS A 233 6.33 26.31 -12.92
N LYS A 234 6.24 24.99 -12.73
CA LYS A 234 7.39 24.08 -12.74
C LYS A 234 7.87 23.92 -14.19
N ARG A 235 9.18 24.07 -14.41
CA ARG A 235 9.82 23.85 -15.72
C ARG A 235 10.51 22.50 -15.75
N LEU A 236 10.23 21.70 -16.77
CA LEU A 236 10.86 20.39 -16.97
C LEU A 236 11.80 20.49 -18.17
N VAL A 237 13.05 20.08 -17.97
CA VAL A 237 14.05 20.02 -19.04
C VAL A 237 14.31 18.54 -19.33
N ILE A 238 14.10 18.14 -20.58
CA ILE A 238 14.35 16.78 -21.03
C ILE A 238 15.60 16.80 -21.91
N THR A 239 16.63 16.06 -21.51
CA THR A 239 17.88 15.94 -22.25
C THR A 239 17.91 14.58 -22.98
N PRO A 240 17.82 14.55 -24.33
CA PRO A 240 17.96 13.32 -25.10
C PRO A 240 19.37 12.72 -24.97
N LYS A 241 19.52 11.42 -25.28
CA LYS A 241 20.83 10.75 -25.24
C LYS A 241 21.81 11.23 -26.32
N ASP A 242 21.32 11.73 -27.46
CA ASP A 242 22.12 12.17 -28.61
C ASP A 242 21.61 13.50 -29.22
N GLY A 243 21.37 14.53 -28.41
CA GLY A 243 20.94 15.84 -28.92
C GLY A 243 20.83 16.94 -27.87
N ASP A 244 20.55 18.16 -28.34
CA ASP A 244 20.40 19.35 -27.51
C ASP A 244 19.17 19.28 -26.59
N ALA A 245 19.27 19.94 -25.43
CA ALA A 245 18.24 19.92 -24.40
C ALA A 245 16.92 20.56 -24.87
N TYR A 246 15.80 19.91 -24.59
CA TYR A 246 14.47 20.39 -24.89
C TYR A 246 13.78 20.90 -23.62
N GLU A 247 13.25 22.11 -23.67
CA GLU A 247 12.56 22.75 -22.53
C GLU A 247 11.04 22.62 -22.68
N VAL A 248 10.35 22.22 -21.59
CA VAL A 248 8.90 22.03 -21.51
C VAL A 248 8.30 22.78 -20.32
#